data_AF-A0A0T5XA58-F1
#
_entry.id   AF-A0A0T5XA58-F1
#
_cell.length_a   1.000
_cell.length_b   1.000
_cell.length_c   1.000
_cell.angle_alpha   90.00
_cell.angle_beta   90.00
_cell.angle_gamma   90.00
#
_symmetry.space_group_name_H-M   'P 1'
#
loop_
_entity.id
_entity.type
_entity.pdbx_description
1 polymer ?
#
loop_
_entity_poly.entity_id
_entity_poly.type
_entity_poly.pdbx_seq_one_letter_code
_entity_poly.pdbx_strand_id
1 'polypeptide(L)'
;MLKFVTGLLMYSFIFPRAYVAVVPKGIKWIKDHFYDEIPKDVKWARGYQKFLLGLLFCLEVFLQSSWSAWVAYRILEYSMKAESYKWGYFLIGAICGEAALGYIARKEENVDLWVALRSIIPMGLLIEFVINPRFLDTLFGWLANISL
;
A
#
# COMPACT_ATOMS: atom_id res chain seq x y z
N MET A 1 8.79 -2.15 23.19
CA MET A 1 7.79 -3.10 22.65
C MET A 1 6.35 -2.58 22.72
N LEU A 2 5.80 -2.22 23.88
CA LEU A 2 4.39 -1.77 23.98
C LEU A 2 4.02 -0.62 23.02
N LYS A 3 4.82 0.46 22.99
CA LYS A 3 4.59 1.60 22.08
C LYS A 3 4.54 1.20 20.59
N PHE A 4 5.45 0.31 20.17
CA PHE A 4 5.49 -0.24 18.82
C PHE A 4 4.22 -1.01 18.52
N VAL A 5 3.86 -1.97 19.36
CA VAL A 5 2.69 -2.85 19.16
C VAL A 5 1.41 -2.03 19.14
N THR A 6 1.21 -1.11 20.09
CA THR A 6 -0.01 -0.29 20.15
C THR A 6 -0.15 0.60 18.93
N GLY A 7 0.92 1.28 18.51
CA GLY A 7 0.89 2.13 17.31
C GLY A 7 0.63 1.31 16.06
N LEU A 8 1.37 0.22 15.87
CA LEU A 8 1.27 -0.63 14.70
C LEU A 8 -0.12 -1.28 14.58
N LEU A 9 -0.65 -1.82 15.69
CA LEU A 9 -1.99 -2.40 15.71
C LEU A 9 -3.05 -1.35 15.39
N MET A 10 -3.01 -0.20 16.03
CA MET A 10 -3.98 0.88 15.80
C MET A 10 -4.03 1.25 14.32
N TYR A 11 -2.88 1.54 13.69
CA TYR A 11 -2.84 1.89 12.28
C TYR A 11 -3.16 0.72 11.35
N SER A 12 -2.86 -0.52 11.74
CA SER A 12 -3.24 -1.73 10.97
C SER A 12 -4.75 -1.96 10.91
N PHE A 13 -5.54 -1.35 11.80
CA PHE A 13 -6.99 -1.33 11.67
C PHE A 13 -7.50 -0.10 10.91
N ILE A 14 -6.89 1.07 11.14
CA ILE A 14 -7.34 2.34 10.54
C ILE A 14 -7.04 2.36 9.04
N PHE A 15 -5.79 2.11 8.64
CA PHE A 15 -5.36 2.24 7.25
C PHE A 15 -6.18 1.37 6.28
N PRO A 16 -6.30 0.05 6.46
CA PRO A 16 -6.99 -0.78 5.48
C PRO A 16 -8.50 -0.51 5.43
N ARG A 17 -9.12 -0.12 6.55
CA ARG A 17 -10.53 0.29 6.56
C ARG A 17 -10.74 1.61 5.83
N ALA A 18 -9.88 2.60 6.07
CA ALA A 18 -9.92 3.87 5.36
C ALA A 18 -9.70 3.66 3.85
N TYR A 19 -8.73 2.82 3.49
CA TYR A 19 -8.46 2.44 2.10
C TYR A 19 -9.71 1.87 1.44
N VAL A 20 -10.28 0.79 1.99
CA VAL A 20 -11.47 0.12 1.44
C VAL A 20 -12.69 1.03 1.38
N ALA A 21 -12.83 1.97 2.33
CA ALA A 21 -13.96 2.90 2.36
C ALA A 21 -13.87 4.00 1.29
N VAL A 22 -12.66 4.47 0.96
CA VAL A 22 -12.44 5.67 0.15
C VAL A 22 -11.93 5.34 -1.25
N VAL A 23 -10.89 4.52 -1.37
CA VAL A 23 -10.15 4.33 -2.62
C VAL A 23 -11.00 3.65 -3.71
N PRO A 24 -11.71 2.54 -3.45
CA PRO A 24 -12.57 1.92 -4.46
C PRO A 24 -13.67 2.86 -4.97
N LYS A 25 -14.27 3.66 -4.08
CA LYS A 25 -15.30 4.64 -4.45
C LYS A 25 -14.73 5.76 -5.33
N GLY A 26 -13.54 6.27 -5.00
CA GLY A 26 -12.85 7.27 -5.80
C GLY A 26 -12.50 6.74 -7.20
N ILE A 27 -12.01 5.50 -7.29
CA ILE A 27 -11.69 4.87 -8.57
C ILE A 27 -12.94 4.66 -9.42
N LYS A 28 -14.02 4.19 -8.80
CA LYS A 28 -15.30 4.03 -9.50
C LYS A 28 -15.77 5.38 -10.05
N TRP A 29 -15.76 6.42 -9.23
CA TRP A 29 -16.14 7.77 -9.66
C TRP A 29 -15.28 8.27 -10.83
N ILE A 30 -13.96 8.07 -10.79
CA ILE A 30 -13.05 8.44 -11.88
C ILE A 30 -13.37 7.65 -13.16
N LYS A 31 -13.64 6.35 -13.05
CA LYS A 31 -14.02 5.54 -14.22
C LYS A 31 -15.35 6.01 -14.81
N ASP A 32 -16.35 6.22 -13.97
CA ASP A 32 -17.69 6.63 -14.43
C ASP A 32 -17.63 7.98 -15.19
N HIS A 33 -16.80 8.94 -14.75
CA HIS A 33 -16.72 10.28 -15.38
C HIS A 33 -15.68 10.40 -16.50
N PHE A 34 -14.55 9.69 -16.41
CA PHE A 34 -13.43 9.88 -17.35
C PHE A 34 -13.19 8.67 -18.26
N TYR A 35 -13.82 7.53 -18.01
CA TYR A 35 -13.67 6.33 -18.82
C TYR A 35 -14.92 6.05 -19.66
N ASP A 36 -16.10 6.10 -19.04
CA ASP A 36 -17.38 5.71 -19.68
C ASP A 36 -17.96 6.79 -20.59
N GLU A 37 -17.64 8.07 -20.36
CA GLU A 37 -18.14 9.19 -21.18
C GLU A 37 -17.42 9.34 -22.53
N ILE A 38 -16.35 8.58 -22.81
CA ILE A 38 -15.54 8.77 -24.01
C ILE A 38 -16.11 8.00 -25.21
N PRO A 39 -16.40 8.68 -26.34
CA PRO A 39 -16.89 8.03 -27.56
C PRO A 39 -15.92 6.98 -28.10
N LYS A 40 -16.42 5.76 -28.35
CA LYS A 40 -15.63 4.59 -28.78
C LYS A 40 -15.05 4.70 -30.19
N ASP A 41 -15.54 5.63 -30.98
CA ASP A 41 -15.17 5.90 -32.37
C ASP A 41 -13.89 6.74 -32.51
N VAL A 42 -13.42 7.38 -31.43
CA VAL A 42 -12.22 8.21 -31.45
C VAL A 42 -10.96 7.36 -31.28
N LYS A 43 -10.03 7.40 -32.25
CA LYS A 43 -8.78 6.59 -32.23
C LYS A 43 -7.91 6.84 -30.98
N TRP A 44 -7.85 8.09 -30.50
CA TRP A 44 -7.08 8.45 -29.31
C TRP A 44 -7.75 8.05 -27.98
N ALA A 45 -9.06 7.81 -27.97
CA ALA A 45 -9.81 7.42 -26.77
C ALA A 45 -9.27 6.14 -26.13
N ARG A 46 -8.97 5.12 -26.95
CA ARG A 46 -8.42 3.85 -26.47
C ARG A 46 -7.05 4.01 -25.80
N GLY A 47 -6.21 4.92 -26.32
CA GLY A 47 -4.91 5.21 -25.73
C GLY A 47 -5.06 5.90 -24.37
N TYR A 48 -5.90 6.92 -24.31
CA TYR A 48 -6.22 7.65 -23.08
C TYR A 48 -6.82 6.74 -21.99
N GLN A 49 -7.78 5.89 -22.35
CA GLN A 49 -8.41 4.94 -21.43
C GLN A 49 -7.40 3.96 -20.82
N LYS A 50 -6.47 3.42 -21.63
CA LYS A 50 -5.39 2.57 -21.13
C LYS A 50 -4.43 3.33 -20.21
N PHE A 51 -4.08 4.56 -20.57
CA PHE A 51 -3.24 5.41 -19.74
C PHE A 51 -3.90 5.69 -18.38
N LEU A 52 -5.18 6.04 -18.35
CA LEU A 52 -5.93 6.29 -17.12
C LEU A 52 -5.98 5.04 -16.22
N LEU A 53 -6.25 3.86 -16.79
CA LEU A 53 -6.24 2.60 -16.04
C LEU A 53 -4.85 2.30 -15.46
N GLY A 54 -3.79 2.51 -16.24
CA GLY A 54 -2.42 2.35 -15.76
C GLY A 54 -2.07 3.33 -14.64
N LEU A 55 -2.49 4.58 -14.76
CA LEU A 55 -2.28 5.61 -13.74
C LEU A 55 -3.00 5.25 -12.43
N LEU A 56 -4.25 4.81 -12.50
CA LEU A 56 -5.01 4.36 -11.34
C LEU A 56 -4.34 3.15 -10.67
N PHE A 57 -3.90 2.17 -11.46
CA PHE A 57 -3.15 1.02 -10.94
C PHE A 57 -1.88 1.47 -10.20
N CYS A 58 -1.07 2.34 -10.81
CA CYS A 58 0.15 2.86 -10.19
C CYS A 58 -0.15 3.62 -8.89
N LEU A 59 -1.21 4.43 -8.87
CA LEU A 59 -1.63 5.18 -7.69
C LEU A 59 -2.05 4.24 -6.55
N GLU A 60 -2.79 3.19 -6.86
CA GLU A 60 -3.20 2.23 -5.84
C GLU A 60 -2.04 1.41 -5.29
N VAL A 61 -1.15 0.94 -6.17
CA VAL A 61 0.10 0.26 -5.76
C VAL A 61 0.91 1.20 -4.88
N PHE A 62 1.04 2.48 -5.25
CA PHE A 62 1.76 3.46 -4.46
C PHE A 62 1.14 3.70 -3.07
N LEU A 63 -0.18 3.81 -2.98
CA LEU A 63 -0.90 3.97 -1.71
C LEU A 63 -0.72 2.75 -0.80
N GLN A 64 -0.89 1.54 -1.33
CA GLN A 64 -0.68 0.32 -0.56
C GLN A 64 0.80 0.13 -0.18
N SER A 65 1.73 0.50 -1.06
CA SER A 65 3.17 0.44 -0.79
C SER A 65 3.61 1.48 0.25
N SER A 66 2.90 2.60 0.38
CA SER A 66 3.13 3.59 1.44
C SER A 66 2.86 3.00 2.82
N TRP A 67 1.89 2.10 2.94
CA TRP A 67 1.66 1.34 4.16
C TRP A 67 2.81 0.38 4.46
N SER A 68 3.25 -0.40 3.47
CA SER A 68 4.42 -1.26 3.61
C SER A 68 5.67 -0.49 4.03
N ALA A 69 5.90 0.68 3.43
CA ALA A 69 6.98 1.58 3.78
C ALA A 69 6.90 2.08 5.23
N TRP A 70 5.72 2.53 5.66
CA TRP A 70 5.49 2.98 7.03
C TRP A 70 5.75 1.86 8.06
N VAL A 71 5.25 0.64 7.78
CA VAL A 71 5.51 -0.54 8.63
C VAL A 71 7.01 -0.84 8.66
N ALA A 72 7.70 -0.82 7.51
CA ALA A 72 9.15 -1.04 7.43
C ALA A 72 9.93 -0.02 8.27
N TYR A 73 9.60 1.27 8.19
CA TYR A 73 10.21 2.30 9.04
C TYR A 73 10.03 1.98 10.53
N ARG A 74 8.83 1.59 10.96
CA ARG A 74 8.60 1.25 12.37
C ARG A 74 9.34 -0.03 12.79
N ILE A 75 9.44 -1.04 11.93
CA ILE A 75 10.27 -2.23 12.19
C ILE A 75 11.71 -1.80 12.41
N LEU A 76 12.28 -1.04 11.46
CA LEU A 76 13.68 -0.62 11.47
C LEU A 76 13.97 0.28 12.68
N GLU A 77 13.15 1.30 12.93
CA GLU A 77 13.31 2.23 14.04
C GLU A 77 13.37 1.52 15.40
N TYR A 78 12.42 0.63 15.68
CA TYR A 78 12.33 -0.03 16.98
C TYR A 78 13.29 -1.22 17.11
N SER A 79 13.58 -1.93 16.01
CA SER A 79 14.54 -3.04 16.03
C SER A 79 15.98 -2.55 16.21
N MET A 80 16.35 -1.40 15.65
CA MET A 80 17.69 -0.80 15.83
C MET A 80 17.90 -0.27 17.25
N LYS A 81 16.86 0.27 17.89
CA LYS A 81 16.90 0.76 19.28
C LYS A 81 16.84 -0.36 20.33
N ALA A 82 16.50 -1.59 19.94
CA ALA A 82 16.33 -2.70 20.87
C ALA A 82 17.65 -3.43 21.15
N GLU A 83 18.05 -3.53 22.42
CA GLU A 83 19.22 -4.31 22.86
C GLU A 83 18.97 -5.83 22.75
N SER A 84 17.71 -6.27 22.94
CA SER A 84 17.29 -7.67 22.86
C SER A 84 15.96 -7.82 22.08
N TYR A 85 15.65 -9.03 21.61
CA TYR A 85 14.40 -9.40 20.91
C TYR A 85 14.12 -8.65 19.59
N LYS A 86 15.17 -8.30 18.83
CA LYS A 86 15.04 -7.62 17.53
C LYS A 86 14.07 -8.33 16.58
N TRP A 87 14.18 -9.65 16.47
CA TRP A 87 13.34 -10.50 15.62
C TRP A 87 11.84 -10.38 15.91
N GLY A 88 11.45 -10.09 17.15
CA GLY A 88 10.03 -9.91 17.53
C GLY A 88 9.40 -8.70 16.84
N TYR A 89 10.16 -7.62 16.63
CA TYR A 89 9.68 -6.44 15.89
C TYR A 89 9.44 -6.75 14.42
N PHE A 90 10.31 -7.56 13.80
CA PHE A 90 10.13 -8.01 12.41
C PHE A 90 8.87 -8.87 12.26
N LEU A 91 8.67 -9.87 13.12
CA LEU A 91 7.49 -10.75 13.03
C LEU A 91 6.18 -10.01 13.25
N ILE A 92 6.08 -9.21 14.33
CA ILE A 92 4.86 -8.44 14.61
C ILE A 92 4.61 -7.41 13.50
N GLY A 93 5.70 -6.76 13.05
CA GLY A 93 5.73 -5.87 11.90
C GLY A 93 5.11 -6.50 10.64
N ALA A 94 5.67 -7.63 10.23
CA ALA A 94 5.23 -8.39 9.07
C ALA A 94 3.77 -8.83 9.21
N ILE A 95 3.37 -9.39 10.36
CA ILE A 95 1.98 -9.82 10.59
C ILE A 95 1.01 -8.65 10.42
N CYS A 96 1.29 -7.49 11.02
CA CYS A 96 0.37 -6.35 10.93
C CYS A 96 0.38 -5.72 9.53
N GLY A 97 1.55 -5.67 8.89
CA GLY A 97 1.70 -5.17 7.51
C GLY A 97 0.89 -6.01 6.53
N GLU A 98 1.14 -7.32 6.53
CA GLU A 98 0.50 -8.29 5.64
C GLU A 98 -0.97 -8.50 5.96
N ALA A 99 -1.37 -8.53 7.22
CA ALA A 99 -2.78 -8.69 7.59
C ALA A 99 -3.64 -7.52 7.10
N ALA A 100 -3.12 -6.29 7.17
CA ALA A 100 -3.80 -5.11 6.66
C ALA A 100 -3.96 -5.15 5.13
N LEU A 101 -2.89 -5.51 4.40
CA LEU A 101 -2.95 -5.67 2.93
C LEU A 101 -3.83 -6.84 2.52
N GLY A 102 -3.77 -7.96 3.25
CA GLY A 102 -4.62 -9.11 3.03
C GLY A 102 -6.10 -8.82 3.29
N TYR A 103 -6.41 -7.94 4.26
CA TYR A 103 -7.77 -7.44 4.44
C TYR A 103 -8.25 -6.64 3.22
N ILE A 104 -7.42 -5.76 2.67
CA ILE A 104 -7.75 -4.99 1.46
C ILE A 104 -8.02 -5.94 0.30
N ALA A 105 -7.12 -6.89 0.04
CA ALA A 105 -7.23 -7.86 -1.05
C ALA A 105 -8.53 -8.70 -0.96
N ARG A 106 -8.96 -9.08 0.25
CA ARG A 106 -10.22 -9.84 0.46
C ARG A 106 -11.49 -9.03 0.17
N LYS A 107 -11.40 -7.71 0.08
CA LYS A 107 -12.53 -6.81 -0.18
C LYS A 107 -12.64 -6.42 -1.66
N GLU A 108 -11.77 -6.94 -2.50
CA GLU A 108 -11.82 -6.73 -3.94
C GLU A 108 -12.84 -7.68 -4.58
N GLU A 109 -13.82 -7.14 -5.29
CA GLU A 109 -14.98 -7.92 -5.79
C GLU A 109 -14.67 -8.77 -7.04
N ASN A 110 -13.64 -8.42 -7.82
CA ASN A 110 -13.26 -9.12 -9.05
C ASN A 110 -11.77 -9.46 -9.03
N VAL A 111 -11.43 -10.74 -9.19
CA VAL A 111 -10.04 -11.21 -9.17
C VAL A 111 -9.52 -11.32 -10.60
N ASP A 112 -8.90 -10.25 -11.07
CA ASP A 112 -8.11 -10.23 -12.31
C ASP A 112 -6.62 -10.18 -12.00
N LEU A 113 -5.75 -10.54 -12.96
CA LEU A 113 -4.29 -10.47 -12.79
C LEU A 113 -3.81 -9.08 -12.33
N TRP A 114 -4.39 -8.00 -12.88
CA TRP A 114 -4.06 -6.63 -12.49
C TRP A 114 -4.45 -6.32 -11.05
N VAL A 115 -5.60 -6.84 -10.61
CA VAL A 115 -6.07 -6.68 -9.23
C VAL A 115 -5.16 -7.46 -8.29
N ALA A 116 -4.78 -8.68 -8.65
CA ALA A 116 -3.82 -9.49 -7.89
C ALA A 116 -2.44 -8.82 -7.77
N LEU A 117 -1.90 -8.28 -8.88
CA LEU A 117 -0.61 -7.58 -8.89
C LEU A 117 -0.63 -6.34 -7.98
N ARG A 118 -1.76 -5.62 -7.94
CA ARG A 118 -1.93 -4.45 -7.10
C ARG A 118 -1.77 -4.76 -5.60
N SER A 119 -2.13 -5.96 -5.17
CA SER A 119 -1.95 -6.41 -3.78
C SER A 119 -0.60 -7.08 -3.54
N ILE A 120 -0.11 -7.91 -4.48
CA ILE A 120 1.13 -8.68 -4.32
C ILE A 120 2.35 -7.76 -4.27
N ILE A 121 2.39 -6.71 -5.11
CA ILE A 121 3.54 -5.79 -5.17
C ILE A 121 3.78 -5.11 -3.80
N PRO A 122 2.79 -4.44 -3.17
CA PRO A 122 2.95 -3.86 -1.84
C PRO A 122 3.39 -4.86 -0.76
N MET A 123 2.86 -6.10 -0.80
CA MET A 123 3.25 -7.15 0.15
C MET A 123 4.74 -7.51 -0.01
N GLY A 124 5.18 -7.80 -1.23
CA GLY A 124 6.59 -8.07 -1.51
C GLY A 124 7.52 -6.91 -1.17
N LEU A 125 7.05 -5.67 -1.40
CA LEU A 125 7.82 -4.46 -1.08
C LEU A 125 8.08 -4.28 0.42
N LEU A 126 7.20 -4.77 1.30
CA LEU A 126 7.46 -4.72 2.74
C LEU A 126 8.78 -5.42 3.10
N ILE A 127 8.99 -6.61 2.53
CA ILE A 127 10.21 -7.40 2.76
C ILE A 127 11.41 -6.69 2.14
N GLU A 128 11.28 -6.21 0.90
CA GLU A 128 12.37 -5.50 0.22
C GLU A 128 12.80 -4.23 0.97
N PHE A 129 11.85 -3.44 1.48
CA PHE A 129 12.15 -2.23 2.27
C PHE A 129 12.91 -2.53 3.55
N VAL A 130 12.61 -3.67 4.18
CA VAL A 130 13.27 -4.11 5.40
C VAL A 130 14.68 -4.64 5.11
N ILE A 131 14.88 -5.35 3.99
CA ILE A 131 16.19 -5.87 3.57
C ILE A 131 17.09 -4.75 3.03
N ASN A 132 16.51 -3.80 2.30
CA ASN A 132 17.21 -2.71 1.62
C ASN A 132 16.63 -1.34 2.02
N PRO A 133 17.01 -0.81 3.21
CA PRO A 133 16.51 0.48 3.70
C PRO A 133 16.83 1.66 2.77
N ARG A 134 17.89 1.57 1.95
CA ARG A 134 18.22 2.61 0.98
C ARG A 134 17.14 2.75 -0.09
N PHE A 135 16.55 1.63 -0.51
CA PHE A 135 15.46 1.64 -1.47
C PHE A 135 14.18 2.24 -0.87
N LEU A 136 13.90 1.92 0.40
CA LEU A 136 12.84 2.55 1.19
C LEU A 136 13.02 4.07 1.25
N ASP A 137 14.20 4.55 1.63
CA ASP A 137 14.48 6.00 1.72
C ASP A 137 14.39 6.70 0.36
N THR A 138 14.80 6.03 -0.72
CA THR A 138 14.75 6.60 -2.07
C THR A 138 13.31 6.86 -2.54
N LEU A 139 12.39 5.93 -2.27
CA LEU A 139 11.00 6.04 -2.73
C LEU A 139 10.09 6.75 -1.72
N PHE A 140 10.37 6.55 -0.43
CA PHE A 140 9.49 6.92 0.67
C PHE A 140 10.23 7.66 1.79
N GLY A 141 11.40 8.25 1.53
CA GLY A 141 12.14 9.06 2.52
C GLY A 141 11.31 10.20 3.11
N TRP A 142 10.37 10.74 2.33
CA TRP A 142 9.42 11.76 2.78
C TRP A 142 8.45 11.25 3.87
N LEU A 143 8.14 9.94 3.93
CA LEU A 143 7.31 9.35 4.98
C LEU A 143 8.02 9.34 6.34
N ALA A 144 9.35 9.18 6.36
CA ALA A 144 10.13 9.20 7.60
C ALA A 144 9.98 10.55 8.33
N ASN A 145 9.91 11.65 7.58
CA ASN A 145 9.77 13.01 8.13
C ASN A 145 8.36 13.33 8.66
N ILE A 146 7.35 12.54 8.27
CA ILE A 146 5.95 12.71 8.72
C ILE A 146 5.68 11.82 9.95
N SER A 147 6.54 10.83 10.21
CA SER A 147 6.40 9.91 11.32
C SER A 147 6.78 10.59 12.65
N LEU A 148 5.80 11.25 13.27
CA LEU A 148 5.84 11.73 14.66
C LEU A 148 6.19 10.60 15.65
#